data_AF-A0A8E2LDT0-F1
#
_entry.id   AF-A0A8E2LDT0-F1
#
_cell.length_a   1.000
_cell.length_b   1.000
_cell.length_c   1.000
_cell.angle_alpha   90.00
_cell.angle_beta   90.00
_cell.angle_gamma   90.00
#
_symmetry.space_group_name_H-M   'P 1'
#
loop_
_entity.id
_entity.type
_entity.pdbx_description
1 polymer ?
#
loop_
_entity_poly.entity_id
_entity_poly.type
_entity_poly.pdbx_seq_one_letter_code
_entity_poly.pdbx_strand_id
1 'polypeptide(L)' 'MKIYIQQNGIVLCGKAWEIREQLKYYSKQYQFVYDWIKQTNS' A
#
# COMPACT_ATOMS: atom_id res chain seq x y z
N MET A 1 4.49 -11.75 -0.91
CA MET A 1 3.35 -10.81 -0.92
C MET A 1 3.40 -9.98 -2.20
N LYS A 2 2.25 -9.73 -2.85
CA LYS A 2 2.11 -8.97 -4.10
C LYS A 2 1.27 -7.72 -3.84
N ILE A 3 1.71 -6.58 -4.33
CA ILE A 3 0.98 -5.31 -4.23
C ILE A 3 0.58 -4.89 -5.64
N TYR A 4 -0.70 -4.66 -5.85
CA TYR A 4 -1.24 -4.12 -7.09
C TYR A 4 -1.78 -2.74 -6.81
N ILE A 5 -1.19 -1.74 -7.45
CA ILE A 5 -1.62 -0.35 -7.32
C ILE A 5 -2.47 -0.03 -8.53
N GLN A 6 -3.71 0.36 -8.27
CA GLN A 6 -4.69 0.80 -9.25
C GLN A 6 -4.86 2.31 -9.11
N GLN A 7 -5.52 2.93 -10.09
CA GLN A 7 -5.74 4.38 -10.10
C GLN A 7 -6.48 4.89 -8.86
N ASN A 8 -7.41 4.09 -8.31
CA ASN A 8 -8.27 4.49 -7.18
C ASN A 8 -8.04 3.65 -5.91
N GLY A 9 -7.05 2.76 -5.87
CA GLY A 9 -6.90 1.85 -4.74
C GLY A 9 -5.67 0.98 -4.79
N ILE A 10 -5.46 0.21 -3.72
CA ILE A 10 -4.32 -0.67 -3.56
C ILE A 10 -4.82 -2.04 -3.11
N VAL A 11 -4.38 -3.08 -3.78
CA VAL A 11 -4.70 -4.47 -3.45
C VAL A 11 -3.43 -5.16 -2.98
N LEU A 12 -3.41 -5.63 -1.73
CA LEU A 12 -2.32 -6.44 -1.18
C LEU A 12 -2.75 -7.92 -1.11
N CYS A 13 -2.00 -8.79 -1.76
CA CYS A 13 -2.23 -10.24 -1.76
C CYS A 13 -1.06 -10.96 -1.06
N GLY A 14 -1.35 -11.68 0.04
CA GLY A 14 -0.33 -12.39 0.82
C GLY A 14 -0.88 -12.95 2.12
N LYS A 15 0.00 -13.39 3.02
CA LYS A 15 -0.41 -13.83 4.35
C LYS A 15 -0.91 -12.63 5.15
N ALA A 16 -1.93 -12.84 5.98
CA ALA A 16 -2.56 -11.75 6.73
C ALA A 16 -1.57 -10.94 7.58
N TRP A 17 -0.57 -11.59 8.18
CA TRP A 17 0.44 -10.91 8.99
C TRP A 17 1.41 -10.08 8.14
N GLU A 18 1.80 -10.56 6.96
CA GLU A 18 2.65 -9.81 6.02
C GLU A 18 1.97 -8.53 5.55
N ILE A 19 0.66 -8.61 5.26
CA ILE A 19 -0.15 -7.45 4.86
C ILE A 19 -0.21 -6.43 6.00
N ARG A 20 -0.44 -6.89 7.24
CA ARG A 20 -0.49 -6.01 8.41
C ARG A 20 0.84 -5.31 8.67
N GLU A 21 1.95 -6.02 8.51
CA GLU A 21 3.28 -5.43 8.68
C GLU A 21 3.55 -4.38 7.61
N GLN A 22 3.22 -4.66 6.34
CA GLN A 22 3.42 -3.66 5.30
C GLN A 22 2.53 -2.43 5.45
N LEU A 23 1.26 -2.60 5.82
CA LEU A 23 0.39 -1.45 6.08
C LEU A 23 0.96 -0.55 7.19
N LYS A 24 1.59 -1.13 8.22
CA LYS A 24 2.28 -0.36 9.27
C LYS A 24 3.53 0.36 8.75
N TYR A 25 4.28 -0.26 7.85
CA TYR A 25 5.46 0.37 7.24
C TYR A 25 5.04 1.56 6.38
N TYR A 26 4.08 1.38 5.48
CA TYR A 26 3.59 2.44 4.61
C TYR A 26 2.83 3.53 5.35
N SER A 27 2.16 3.22 6.45
CA SER A 27 1.54 4.23 7.32
C SER A 27 2.55 5.22 7.93
N LYS A 28 3.84 4.87 8.02
CA LYS A 28 4.88 5.81 8.46
C LYS A 28 5.37 6.72 7.33
N GLN A 29 5.21 6.28 6.09
CA GLN A 29 5.67 7.01 4.91
C GLN A 29 4.57 7.89 4.30
N TYR A 30 3.32 7.46 4.41
CA TYR A 30 2.16 8.10 3.81
C TYR A 30 1.07 8.33 4.85
N GLN A 31 0.58 9.56 4.93
CA GLN A 31 -0.58 9.90 5.76
C GLN A 31 -1.88 9.42 5.11
N PHE A 32 -1.98 9.50 3.78
CA PHE A 32 -3.15 9.09 3.02
C PHE A 32 -2.81 8.05 1.95
N VAL A 33 -3.77 7.16 1.69
CA VAL A 33 -3.68 6.18 0.58
C VAL A 33 -3.55 6.90 -0.77
N TYR A 34 -4.15 8.08 -0.92
CA TYR A 34 -4.00 8.92 -2.10
C TYR A 34 -2.54 9.31 -2.38
N ASP A 35 -1.80 9.72 -1.36
CA ASP A 35 -0.38 10.11 -1.50
C ASP A 35 0.48 8.90 -1.88
N TRP A 36 0.16 7.74 -1.32
CA TRP A 36 0.80 6.48 -1.67
C TRP A 36 0.58 6.10 -3.15
N ILE A 37 -0.66 6.20 -3.63
CA ILE A 37 -1.00 5.96 -5.04
C ILE A 37 -0.31 6.98 -5.95
N LYS A 38 -0.32 8.26 -5.59
CA LYS A 38 0.28 9.34 -6.38
C LYS A 38 1.80 9.17 -6.52
N GLN A 39 2.50 8.83 -5.44
CA GLN A 39 3.94 8.64 -5.47
C GLN A 39 4.35 7.40 -6.29
N THR A 40 3.54 6.34 -6.29
CA THR A 40 3.90 5.11 -7.00
C THR A 40 3.60 5.16 -8.50
N ASN A 41 2.71 6.06 -8.94
CA ASN A 41 2.40 6.28 -10.35
C ASN A 41 3.27 7.38 -11.01
N SER A 42 4.24 7.96 -10.29
CA SER A 42 5.21 8.94 -10.81
C SER A 42 6.51 8.28 -11.22
#